data_AF-A0A0L6JMC5-F1
#
_entry.id   AF-A0A0L6JMC5-F1
#
_cell.length_a   1.000
_cell.length_b   1.000
_cell.length_c   1.000
_cell.angle_alpha   90.00
_cell.angle_beta   90.00
_cell.angle_gamma   90.00
#
_symmetry.space_group_name_H-M   'P 1'
#
loop_
_entity.id
_entity.type
_entity.pdbx_description
1 polymer ?
#
loop_
_entity_poly.entity_id
_entity_poly.type
_entity_poly.pdbx_seq_one_letter_code
_entity_poly.pdbx_strand_id
1 'polypeptide(L)'
;MNSISINTKYDKNVRPAWTINKTIVQNARYIKQSCSYDKFAVFTLTFEPYFSEVDPTVYFVNQAFLQSDLAGNRQYENDFISYVNAIHQRLEEEFNNLHDNNKPIINVKITLTDLYINTTDSSEMCYKIATHLAFNKVMVDENLVLVL
;
A
#
# COMPACT_ATOMS: atom_id res chain seq x y z
N MET A 1 7.80 -14.99 4.98
CA MET A 1 7.18 -13.67 4.73
C MET A 1 8.27 -12.75 4.22
N ASN A 2 8.13 -12.23 3.01
CA ASN A 2 9.12 -11.32 2.44
C ASN A 2 8.68 -9.89 2.76
N SER A 3 9.40 -9.23 3.67
CA SER A 3 9.28 -7.79 3.88
C SER A 3 10.11 -7.06 2.85
N ILE A 4 9.54 -6.05 2.22
CA ILE A 4 10.20 -5.20 1.23
C ILE A 4 10.21 -3.77 1.79
N SER A 5 11.36 -3.11 1.79
CA SER A 5 11.45 -1.70 2.15
C SER A 5 10.86 -0.84 1.04
N ILE A 6 10.01 0.12 1.41
CA ILE A 6 9.58 1.17 0.49
C ILE A 6 10.71 2.20 0.39
N ASN A 7 11.16 2.48 -0.83
CA ASN A 7 12.23 3.44 -1.05
C ASN A 7 11.69 4.87 -0.97
N THR A 8 11.81 5.47 0.22
CA THR A 8 11.50 6.88 0.44
C THR A 8 12.73 7.74 0.17
N LYS A 9 12.56 8.89 -0.51
CA LYS A 9 13.62 9.91 -0.70
C LYS A 9 14.09 10.61 0.59
N TYR A 10 13.64 10.16 1.77
CA TYR A 10 13.87 10.85 3.04
C TYR A 10 15.35 10.85 3.44
N ASP A 11 15.84 12.02 3.84
CA ASP A 11 17.14 12.22 4.48
C ASP A 11 16.94 12.87 5.86
N LYS A 12 17.37 12.16 6.90
CA LYS A 12 17.23 12.55 8.32
C LYS A 12 17.86 13.90 8.67
N ASN A 13 18.79 14.41 7.85
CA ASN A 13 19.51 15.65 8.13
C ASN A 13 18.81 16.90 7.57
N VAL A 14 17.72 16.73 6.81
CA VAL A 14 17.22 17.79 5.93
C VAL A 14 15.92 18.39 6.46
N ARG A 15 14.98 17.58 6.97
CA ARG A 15 13.62 18.02 7.32
C ARG A 15 13.05 17.23 8.49
N PRO A 16 12.13 17.85 9.27
CA PRO A 16 11.31 17.08 10.21
C PRO A 16 10.46 16.06 9.43
N ALA A 17 10.11 14.97 10.09
CA ALA A 17 9.32 13.91 9.49
C ALA A 17 8.04 13.67 10.27
N TRP A 18 7.11 12.97 9.64
CA TRP A 18 5.84 12.60 10.23
C TRP A 18 5.73 11.08 10.30
N THR A 19 4.95 10.58 11.24
CA THR A 19 4.57 9.17 11.30
C THR A 19 3.09 9.04 11.65
N ILE A 20 2.57 7.83 11.60
CA ILE A 20 1.20 7.56 12.02
C ILE A 20 1.12 7.36 13.55
N ASN A 21 0.06 7.85 14.17
CA ASN A 21 -0.10 7.83 15.63
C ASN A 21 -0.78 6.58 16.19
N LYS A 22 -1.40 5.78 15.33
CA LYS A 22 -2.17 4.58 15.70
C LYS A 22 -2.19 3.58 14.56
N THR A 23 -2.52 2.34 14.87
CA THR A 23 -2.78 1.33 13.85
C THR A 23 -4.09 1.61 13.13
N ILE A 24 -4.06 1.61 11.80
CA ILE A 24 -5.21 1.90 10.94
C ILE A 24 -5.38 0.74 9.95
N VAL A 25 -6.53 0.09 9.99
CA VAL A 25 -6.92 -0.93 9.00
C VAL A 25 -7.78 -0.26 7.95
N GLN A 26 -7.35 -0.33 6.69
CA GLN A 26 -8.02 0.29 5.56
C GLN A 26 -8.39 -0.75 4.51
N ASN A 27 -9.69 -0.94 4.34
CA ASN A 27 -10.25 -1.70 3.21
C ASN A 27 -10.18 -0.82 1.95
N ALA A 28 -9.36 -1.23 0.99
CA ALA A 28 -9.22 -0.59 -0.30
C ALA A 28 -10.19 -1.23 -1.29
N ARG A 29 -11.00 -0.41 -1.96
CA ARG A 29 -11.98 -0.87 -2.94
C ARG A 29 -12.06 0.09 -4.11
N TYR A 30 -11.87 -0.43 -5.32
CA TYR A 30 -12.20 0.24 -6.56
C TYR A 30 -13.05 -0.71 -7.40
N ILE A 31 -14.36 -0.47 -7.40
CA ILE A 31 -15.31 -1.21 -8.24
C ILE A 31 -16.08 -0.21 -9.07
N LYS A 32 -16.01 -0.36 -10.39
CA LYS A 32 -16.78 0.46 -11.33
C LYS A 32 -17.40 -0.45 -12.37
N GLN A 33 -18.72 -0.43 -12.44
CA GLN A 33 -19.44 -1.11 -13.51
C GLN A 33 -19.69 -0.11 -14.64
N SER A 34 -19.22 -0.43 -15.83
CA SER A 34 -19.46 0.40 -17.02
C SER A 34 -19.63 -0.48 -18.25
N CYS A 35 -20.50 -0.08 -19.18
CA CYS A 35 -21.00 -0.92 -20.29
C CYS A 35 -19.95 -1.58 -21.21
N SER A 36 -18.65 -1.31 -21.07
CA SER A 36 -17.58 -1.90 -21.90
C SER A 36 -16.64 -2.81 -21.14
N TYR A 37 -16.18 -2.41 -19.94
CA TYR A 37 -15.34 -3.23 -19.06
C TYR A 37 -15.59 -2.83 -17.61
N ASP A 38 -15.86 -3.81 -16.77
CA ASP A 38 -15.93 -3.61 -15.34
C ASP A 38 -14.52 -3.49 -14.77
N LYS A 39 -14.39 -2.80 -13.64
CA LYS A 39 -13.13 -2.58 -12.92
C LYS A 39 -13.27 -3.17 -11.53
N PHE A 40 -12.28 -3.96 -11.12
CA PHE A 40 -12.28 -4.60 -9.82
C PHE A 40 -10.90 -4.59 -9.15
N ALA A 41 -10.84 -4.00 -7.96
CA ALA A 41 -9.76 -4.20 -7.00
C ALA A 41 -10.32 -4.12 -5.58
N VAL A 42 -10.03 -5.15 -4.77
CA VAL A 42 -10.42 -5.23 -3.35
C VAL A 42 -9.26 -5.86 -2.58
N PHE A 43 -8.78 -5.16 -1.55
CA PHE A 43 -7.72 -5.65 -0.66
C PHE A 43 -7.74 -4.86 0.66
N THR A 44 -6.96 -5.33 1.63
CA THR A 44 -6.89 -4.71 2.96
C THR A 44 -5.44 -4.36 3.29
N LEU A 45 -5.20 -3.11 3.67
CA LEU A 45 -3.91 -2.64 4.19
C LEU A 45 -4.04 -2.29 5.66
N THR A 46 -3.10 -2.76 6.46
CA THR A 46 -2.92 -2.33 7.85
C THR A 46 -1.69 -1.44 7.92
N PHE A 47 -1.85 -0.23 8.41
CA PHE A 47 -0.77 0.72 8.67
C PHE A 47 -0.53 0.75 10.17
N GLU A 48 0.69 0.43 10.62
CA GLU A 48 1.06 0.39 12.04
C GLU A 48 2.33 1.23 12.28
N PRO A 49 2.40 2.00 13.39
CA PRO A 49 3.62 2.72 13.74
C PRO A 49 4.75 1.71 13.97
N TYR A 50 5.91 1.94 13.37
CA TYR A 50 7.05 1.04 13.46
C TYR A 50 8.34 1.84 13.60
N PHE A 51 8.82 1.97 14.83
CA PHE A 51 10.06 2.69 15.13
C PHE A 51 11.23 1.71 15.06
N SER A 52 11.99 1.79 13.96
CA SER A 52 13.24 1.06 13.81
C SER A 52 14.35 1.76 14.59
N GLU A 53 15.19 0.99 15.28
CA GLU A 53 16.37 1.52 16.00
C GLU A 53 17.50 1.96 15.05
N VAL A 54 17.48 1.51 13.78
CA VAL A 54 18.61 1.67 12.86
C VAL A 54 18.40 2.81 11.87
N ASP A 55 17.23 2.90 11.23
CA ASP A 55 16.93 3.95 10.26
C ASP A 55 15.41 4.16 10.09
N PRO A 56 14.91 5.41 10.07
CA PRO A 56 13.54 5.71 9.71
C PRO A 56 13.17 5.13 8.35
N THR A 57 12.29 4.14 8.38
CA THR A 57 11.97 3.33 7.20
C THR A 57 10.47 3.06 7.13
N VAL A 58 9.98 2.94 5.91
CA VAL A 58 8.63 2.45 5.63
C VAL A 58 8.75 1.02 5.12
N TYR A 59 8.06 0.08 5.77
CA TYR A 59 8.10 -1.34 5.42
C TYR A 59 6.78 -1.78 4.79
N PHE A 60 6.87 -2.61 3.76
CA PHE A 60 5.75 -3.33 3.20
C PHE A 60 5.91 -4.83 3.45
N VAL A 61 4.87 -5.45 4.02
CA VAL A 61 4.82 -6.88 4.30
C VAL A 61 3.60 -7.46 3.60
N ASN A 62 3.83 -8.41 2.68
CA ASN A 62 2.74 -9.20 2.12
C ASN A 62 2.42 -10.39 3.02
N GLN A 63 1.21 -10.41 3.56
CA GLN A 63 0.61 -11.54 4.27
C GLN A 63 -0.63 -12.11 3.56
N ALA A 64 -1.05 -11.50 2.45
CA ALA A 64 -2.15 -12.01 1.65
C ALA A 64 -1.75 -13.28 0.91
N PHE A 65 -2.75 -14.12 0.67
CA PHE A 65 -2.63 -15.33 -0.13
C PHE A 65 -3.59 -15.27 -1.31
N LEU A 66 -3.20 -15.89 -2.41
CA LEU A 66 -4.11 -16.12 -3.54
C LEU A 66 -5.31 -16.95 -3.07
N GLN A 67 -6.50 -16.61 -3.56
CA GLN A 67 -7.72 -17.34 -3.26
C GLN A 67 -7.57 -18.82 -3.63
N SER A 68 -8.08 -19.71 -2.78
CA SER A 68 -7.84 -21.16 -2.90
C SER A 68 -8.41 -21.78 -4.17
N ASP A 69 -9.46 -21.18 -4.74
CA ASP A 69 -10.07 -21.56 -6.02
C ASP A 69 -9.24 -21.15 -7.25
N LEU A 70 -8.30 -20.21 -7.09
CA LEU A 70 -7.38 -19.76 -8.14
C LEU A 70 -5.98 -20.36 -7.99
N ALA A 71 -5.65 -20.93 -6.84
CA ALA A 71 -4.35 -21.52 -6.54
C ALA A 71 -4.03 -22.71 -7.48
N GLY A 72 -2.76 -22.84 -7.90
CA GLY A 72 -2.34 -23.86 -8.85
C GLY A 72 -2.56 -23.48 -10.32
N ASN A 73 -3.22 -22.35 -10.60
CA ASN A 73 -3.27 -21.76 -11.93
C ASN A 73 -2.15 -20.72 -12.09
N ARG A 74 -1.18 -21.04 -12.95
CA ARG A 74 -0.01 -20.19 -13.20
C ARG A 74 -0.35 -18.76 -13.63
N GLN A 75 -1.45 -18.56 -14.37
CA GLN A 75 -1.87 -17.22 -14.79
C GLN A 75 -2.26 -16.37 -13.58
N TYR A 76 -3.12 -16.88 -12.70
CA TYR A 76 -3.58 -16.15 -11.52
C TYR A 76 -2.49 -16.00 -10.45
N GLU A 77 -1.54 -16.93 -10.37
CA GLU A 77 -0.35 -16.78 -9.54
C GLU A 77 0.53 -15.61 -10.00
N ASN A 78 0.73 -15.47 -11.32
CA ASN A 78 1.44 -14.33 -11.88
C ASN A 78 0.66 -13.02 -11.66
N ASP A 79 -0.66 -13.04 -11.86
CA ASP A 79 -1.53 -11.87 -11.66
C ASP A 79 -1.49 -11.41 -10.19
N PHE A 80 -1.55 -12.35 -9.24
CA PHE A 80 -1.40 -12.05 -7.82
C PHE A 80 -0.09 -11.32 -7.51
N ILE A 81 1.03 -11.84 -8.01
CA ILE A 81 2.35 -11.20 -7.82
C ILE A 81 2.37 -9.81 -8.45
N SER A 82 1.86 -9.69 -9.68
CA SER A 82 1.74 -8.42 -10.40
C SER A 82 0.92 -7.38 -9.60
N TYR A 83 -0.21 -7.78 -9.01
CA TYR A 83 -1.05 -6.88 -8.24
C TYR A 83 -0.42 -6.48 -6.90
N VAL A 84 0.25 -7.39 -6.20
CA VAL A 84 1.03 -7.07 -4.99
C VAL A 84 2.12 -6.05 -5.33
N ASN A 85 2.84 -6.25 -6.44
CA ASN A 85 3.86 -5.31 -6.91
C ASN A 85 3.25 -3.95 -7.30
N ALA A 86 2.08 -3.94 -7.93
CA ALA A 86 1.38 -2.71 -8.29
C ALA A 86 0.97 -1.90 -7.04
N ILE A 87 0.51 -2.57 -5.97
CA ILE A 87 0.22 -1.94 -4.68
C ILE A 87 1.50 -1.36 -4.07
N HIS A 88 2.57 -2.16 -4.00
CA HIS A 88 3.86 -1.71 -3.45
C HIS A 88 4.41 -0.48 -4.19
N GLN A 89 4.51 -0.57 -5.52
CA GLN A 89 4.98 0.53 -6.36
C GLN A 89 4.14 1.79 -6.12
N ARG A 90 2.81 1.66 -6.03
CA ARG A 90 1.97 2.83 -5.82
C ARG A 90 2.17 3.44 -4.43
N LEU A 91 2.32 2.63 -3.38
CA LEU A 91 2.65 3.15 -2.05
C LEU A 91 3.96 3.95 -2.08
N GLU A 92 4.99 3.42 -2.74
CA GLU A 92 6.27 4.13 -2.91
C GLU A 92 6.11 5.48 -3.61
N GLU A 93 5.34 5.52 -4.69
CA GLU A 93 5.01 6.78 -5.38
C GLU A 93 4.32 7.77 -4.43
N GLU A 94 3.34 7.32 -3.63
CA GLU A 94 2.61 8.21 -2.72
C GLU A 94 3.47 8.76 -1.58
N PHE A 95 4.34 7.93 -0.98
CA PHE A 95 5.28 8.39 0.04
C PHE A 95 6.26 9.41 -0.52
N ASN A 96 6.75 9.18 -1.74
CA ASN A 96 7.64 10.12 -2.41
C ASN A 96 6.91 11.42 -2.80
N ASN A 97 5.63 11.36 -3.18
CA ASN A 97 4.82 12.56 -3.41
C ASN A 97 4.63 13.38 -2.12
N LEU A 98 4.42 12.73 -0.97
CA LEU A 98 4.34 13.43 0.31
C LEU A 98 5.68 14.06 0.70
N HIS A 99 6.80 13.34 0.50
CA HIS A 99 8.14 13.89 0.67
C HIS A 99 8.37 15.15 -0.16
N ASP A 100 8.03 15.10 -1.45
CA ASP A 100 8.20 16.21 -2.39
C ASP A 100 7.31 17.41 -2.02
N ASN A 101 6.18 17.17 -1.33
CA ASN A 101 5.32 18.19 -0.74
C ASN A 101 5.72 18.61 0.70
N ASN A 102 6.98 18.38 1.09
CA ASN A 102 7.54 18.73 2.41
C ASN A 102 6.88 18.02 3.60
N LYS A 103 6.30 16.85 3.37
CA LYS A 103 5.67 16.04 4.42
C LYS A 103 6.15 14.58 4.41
N PRO A 104 7.46 14.32 4.50
CA PRO A 104 7.98 12.95 4.54
C PRO A 104 7.35 12.13 5.67
N ILE A 105 6.88 10.92 5.33
CA ILE A 105 6.35 9.96 6.29
C ILE A 105 7.36 8.84 6.50
N ILE A 106 7.64 8.52 7.76
CA ILE A 106 8.63 7.52 8.19
C ILE A 106 8.06 6.63 9.29
N ASN A 107 8.79 5.56 9.63
CA ASN A 107 8.47 4.68 10.75
C ASN A 107 7.07 4.07 10.65
N VAL A 108 6.74 3.54 9.47
CA VAL A 108 5.44 2.94 9.20
C VAL A 108 5.65 1.53 8.66
N LYS A 109 5.00 0.56 9.26
CA LYS A 109 4.87 -0.77 8.67
C LYS A 109 3.48 -0.88 8.04
N ILE A 110 3.46 -1.40 6.82
CA ILE A 110 2.27 -1.58 6.01
C ILE A 110 2.15 -3.05 5.71
N THR A 111 1.04 -3.64 6.12
CA THR A 111 0.79 -5.06 5.96
C THR A 111 -0.39 -5.26 5.02
N LEU A 112 -0.16 -5.90 3.88
CA LEU A 112 -1.22 -6.38 3.00
C LEU A 112 -1.75 -7.71 3.56
N THR A 113 -2.98 -7.70 4.07
CA THR A 113 -3.57 -8.85 4.78
C THR A 113 -4.45 -9.70 3.87
N ASP A 114 -5.22 -9.07 3.00
CA ASP A 114 -6.12 -9.73 2.05
C ASP A 114 -5.99 -9.09 0.67
N LEU A 115 -6.15 -9.89 -0.39
CA LEU A 115 -6.22 -9.43 -1.78
C LEU A 115 -7.15 -10.35 -2.56
N TYR A 116 -8.16 -9.78 -3.22
CA TYR A 116 -9.12 -10.52 -4.03
C TYR A 116 -8.96 -10.18 -5.50
N ILE A 117 -8.94 -11.19 -6.34
CA ILE A 117 -8.87 -11.13 -7.80
C ILE A 117 -10.23 -11.50 -8.38
N ASN A 118 -10.74 -10.64 -9.26
CA ASN A 118 -11.79 -11.00 -10.19
C ASN A 118 -11.12 -11.41 -11.51
N THR A 119 -11.42 -12.61 -11.99
CA THR A 119 -10.74 -13.22 -13.14
C THR A 119 -10.94 -12.48 -14.47
N THR A 120 -11.90 -11.57 -14.54
CA THR A 120 -12.25 -10.81 -15.75
C THR A 120 -11.91 -9.32 -15.61
N ASP A 121 -12.18 -8.74 -14.43
CA ASP A 121 -12.25 -7.30 -14.24
C ASP A 121 -11.05 -6.70 -13.49
N SER A 122 -10.16 -7.56 -12.95
CA SER A 122 -8.95 -7.12 -12.25
C SER A 122 -7.84 -6.72 -13.19
N SER A 123 -7.13 -5.65 -12.82
CA SER A 123 -5.91 -5.21 -13.51
C SER A 123 -5.01 -4.41 -12.58
N GLU A 124 -3.71 -4.35 -12.88
CA GLU A 124 -2.73 -3.58 -12.10
C GLU A 124 -3.19 -2.14 -11.85
N MET A 125 -3.73 -1.49 -12.88
CA MET A 125 -4.22 -0.12 -12.77
C MET A 125 -5.36 0.01 -11.76
N CYS A 126 -6.26 -0.97 -11.65
CA CYS A 126 -7.32 -0.97 -10.66
C CYS A 126 -6.76 -1.01 -9.23
N TYR A 127 -5.74 -1.85 -8.99
CA TYR A 127 -5.07 -1.91 -7.69
C TYR A 127 -4.30 -0.63 -7.38
N LYS A 128 -3.61 -0.03 -8.34
CA LYS A 128 -2.96 1.28 -8.15
C LYS A 128 -3.96 2.37 -7.77
N ILE A 129 -5.11 2.43 -8.46
CA ILE A 129 -6.18 3.41 -8.12
C ILE A 129 -6.73 3.15 -6.72
N ALA A 130 -7.05 1.88 -6.38
CA ALA A 130 -7.53 1.53 -5.06
C ALA A 130 -6.51 1.85 -3.95
N THR A 131 -5.21 1.65 -4.21
CA THR A 131 -4.12 2.02 -3.30
C THR A 131 -4.10 3.52 -3.07
N HIS A 132 -4.15 4.34 -4.13
CA HIS A 132 -4.21 5.80 -4.00
C HIS A 132 -5.41 6.25 -3.14
N LEU A 133 -6.59 5.70 -3.40
CA LEU A 133 -7.81 6.03 -2.64
C LEU A 133 -7.71 5.62 -1.17
N ALA A 134 -7.13 4.45 -0.88
CA ALA A 134 -6.92 3.97 0.48
C ALA A 134 -5.86 4.81 1.21
N PHE A 135 -4.75 5.12 0.54
CA PHE A 135 -3.67 5.93 1.09
C PHE A 135 -4.15 7.32 1.50
N ASN A 136 -4.90 8.02 0.64
CA ASN A 136 -5.44 9.34 0.96
C ASN A 136 -6.39 9.35 2.16
N LYS A 137 -7.10 8.24 2.42
CA LYS A 137 -7.95 8.11 3.61
C LYS A 137 -7.14 7.93 4.89
N VAL A 138 -5.99 7.26 4.79
CA VAL A 138 -5.11 6.99 5.92
C VAL A 138 -4.26 8.22 6.24
N MET A 139 -3.67 8.87 5.23
CA MET A 139 -2.70 9.95 5.36
C MET A 139 -3.35 11.33 5.53
N VAL A 140 -4.35 11.43 6.40
CA VAL A 140 -4.95 12.70 6.83
C VAL A 140 -4.25 13.23 8.09
N ASP A 141 -4.25 14.56 8.30
CA ASP A 141 -3.50 15.23 9.38
C ASP A 141 -3.77 14.66 10.76
N GLU A 142 -5.02 14.28 11.06
CA GLU A 142 -5.44 13.72 12.35
C GLU A 142 -4.75 12.39 12.70
N ASN A 143 -4.30 11.65 11.69
CA ASN A 143 -3.60 10.39 11.88
C ASN A 143 -2.08 10.56 11.99
N LEU A 144 -1.57 11.77 11.74
CA LEU A 144 -0.14 12.04 11.62
C LEU A 144 0.39 12.82 12.81
N VAL A 145 1.59 12.44 13.26
CA VAL A 145 2.32 13.12 14.34
C VAL A 145 3.74 13.41 13.89
N LEU A 146 4.26 14.55 14.32
CA LEU A 146 5.63 14.97 14.03
C LEU A 146 6.62 14.08 14.80
N VAL A 147 7.66 13.63 14.11
CA VAL A 147 8.82 12.93 14.68
C VAL A 147 10.00 13.89 14.54
N LEU A 148 10.57 14.27 15.68
CA LEU A 148 11.75 15.15 15.78
C LEU A 148 13.04 14.34 15.67
#